data_AF-A0A645EF96-F1
#
_entry.id   AF-A0A645EF96-F1
#
_cell.length_a   1.000
_cell.length_b   1.000
_cell.length_c   1.000
_cell.angle_alpha   90.00
_cell.angle_beta   90.00
_cell.angle_gamma   90.00
#
_symmetry.space_group_name_H-M   'P 1'
#
loop_
_entity.id
_entity.type
_entity.pdbx_description
1 polymer ?
#
loop_
_entity_poly.entity_id
_entity_poly.type
_entity_poly.pdbx_seq_one_letter_code
_entity_poly.pdbx_strand_id
1 'polypeptide(L)'
;MALSLKIPLLGIPTLDYLAAQQPLLNMPMAAVLPAGRGRLAVGWYENKEGRWESMGAATIVTAEDLSAQINQPTYICGEFDAEERQTLSRKWKNAVVASPAHCLRHPAMLAELAWKRFQAGEQDEPISLAPIYLHVAEAIPD
;
A
#
# COMPACT_ATOMS: atom_id res chain seq x y z
N MET A 1 -2.11 23.52 11.83
CA MET A 1 -0.70 23.92 12.02
C MET A 1 -0.04 24.36 10.71
N ALA A 2 0.05 23.53 9.66
CA ALA A 2 0.74 23.92 8.41
C ALA A 2 0.18 25.19 7.72
N LEU A 3 -1.15 25.29 7.59
CA LEU A 3 -1.82 26.44 6.96
C LEU A 3 -1.48 27.77 7.64
N SER A 4 -1.61 27.85 8.97
CA SER A 4 -1.32 29.05 9.74
C SER A 4 0.16 29.44 9.72
N LEU A 5 1.06 28.44 9.64
CA LEU A 5 2.51 28.64 9.62
C LEU A 5 3.08 28.88 8.22
N LYS A 6 2.27 28.74 7.16
CA LYS A 6 2.70 28.86 5.75
C LYS A 6 3.89 27.96 5.41
N ILE A 7 3.92 26.75 5.97
CA ILE A 7 4.95 25.75 5.67
C ILE A 7 4.45 24.74 4.63
N PRO A 8 5.34 24.19 3.79
CA PRO A 8 4.98 23.14 2.84
C PRO A 8 4.33 21.94 3.52
N LEU A 9 3.35 21.35 2.84
CA LEU A 9 2.68 20.12 3.24
C LEU A 9 2.85 19.08 2.15
N LEU A 10 3.07 17.82 2.55
CA LEU A 10 3.25 16.70 1.65
C LEU A 10 2.45 15.52 2.18
N GLY A 11 1.42 15.12 1.44
CA GLY A 11 0.69 13.88 1.69
C GLY A 11 1.46 12.69 1.13
N ILE A 12 1.48 11.61 1.90
CA ILE A 12 2.09 10.35 1.46
C ILE A 12 1.00 9.28 1.55
N PRO A 13 0.64 8.62 0.42
CA PRO A 13 -0.29 7.52 0.44
C PRO A 13 0.20 6.41 1.39
N THR A 14 -0.71 5.87 2.20
CA THR A 14 -0.32 4.87 3.22
C THR A 14 0.21 3.57 2.61
N LEU A 15 -0.28 3.20 1.42
CA LEU A 15 0.23 2.03 0.68
C LEU A 15 1.66 2.27 0.16
N ASP A 16 1.98 3.47 -0.33
CA ASP A 16 3.34 3.83 -0.76
C ASP A 16 4.31 3.82 0.41
N TYR A 17 3.85 4.29 1.57
CA TYR A 17 4.61 4.22 2.81
C TYR A 17 4.90 2.77 3.23
N LEU A 18 3.93 1.87 3.15
CA LEU A 18 4.17 0.44 3.42
C LEU A 18 5.13 -0.16 2.39
N ALA A 19 4.94 0.14 1.12
CA ALA A 19 5.76 -0.35 0.01
C ALA A 19 7.22 0.05 0.15
N ALA A 20 7.50 1.32 0.46
CA ALA A 20 8.86 1.85 0.56
C ALA A 20 9.71 1.20 1.68
N GLN A 21 9.07 0.58 2.68
CA GLN A 21 9.76 -0.12 3.77
C GLN A 21 10.15 -1.56 3.42
N GLN A 22 9.62 -2.09 2.31
CA GLN A 22 9.84 -3.49 1.96
C GLN A 22 11.19 -3.69 1.28
N PRO A 23 11.82 -4.86 1.47
CA PRO A 23 13.01 -5.23 0.70
C PRO A 23 12.71 -5.18 -0.80
N LEU A 24 13.70 -4.76 -1.59
CA LEU A 24 13.60 -4.82 -3.04
C LEU A 24 13.66 -6.27 -3.50
N LEU A 25 12.62 -6.71 -4.20
CA LEU A 25 12.49 -8.07 -4.70
C LEU A 25 12.22 -8.03 -6.21
N ASN A 26 12.64 -9.08 -6.92
CA ASN A 26 12.38 -9.26 -8.35
C ASN A 26 11.05 -9.99 -8.58
N MET A 27 9.98 -9.52 -7.92
CA MET A 27 8.61 -10.05 -8.03
C MET A 27 7.62 -8.92 -7.71
N PRO A 28 6.36 -8.99 -8.21
CA PRO A 28 5.35 -8.01 -7.83
C PRO A 28 5.06 -8.07 -6.33
N MET A 29 4.59 -6.95 -5.80
CA MET A 29 4.18 -6.81 -4.42
C MET A 29 2.73 -6.32 -4.32
N ALA A 30 1.95 -6.94 -3.44
CA ALA A 30 0.66 -6.43 -2.99
C ALA A 30 0.83 -5.81 -1.60
N ALA A 31 0.71 -4.49 -1.50
CA ALA A 31 0.62 -3.79 -0.22
C ALA A 31 -0.83 -3.71 0.22
N VAL A 32 -1.09 -3.99 1.50
CA VAL A 32 -2.45 -4.23 2.00
C VAL A 32 -2.74 -3.42 3.26
N LEU A 33 -3.95 -2.88 3.33
CA LEU A 33 -4.51 -2.21 4.52
C LEU A 33 -5.91 -2.73 4.82
N PRO A 34 -6.29 -2.90 6.09
CA PRO A 34 -7.67 -3.19 6.47
C PRO A 34 -8.62 -2.10 6.00
N ALA A 35 -9.69 -2.50 5.32
CA ALA A 35 -10.77 -1.63 4.87
C ALA A 35 -12.10 -1.88 5.62
N GLY A 36 -12.06 -2.74 6.65
CA GLY A 36 -13.20 -3.10 7.50
C GLY A 36 -14.15 -4.12 6.84
N ARG A 37 -14.96 -4.79 7.68
CA ARG A 37 -15.92 -5.82 7.25
C ARG A 37 -15.29 -6.95 6.40
N GLY A 38 -14.10 -7.41 6.79
CA GLY A 38 -13.36 -8.47 6.10
C GLY A 38 -12.83 -8.07 4.72
N ARG A 39 -12.67 -6.77 4.47
CA ARG A 39 -12.14 -6.24 3.21
C ARG A 39 -10.76 -5.64 3.40
N LEU A 40 -9.99 -5.70 2.33
CA LEU A 40 -8.62 -5.25 2.21
C LEU A 40 -8.52 -4.22 1.09
N ALA A 41 -7.92 -3.07 1.39
CA ALA A 41 -7.42 -2.14 0.40
C ALA A 41 -6.07 -2.65 -0.11
N VAL A 42 -5.95 -2.86 -1.41
CA VAL A 42 -4.77 -3.47 -2.04
C VAL A 42 -4.21 -2.55 -3.11
N GLY A 43 -2.94 -2.17 -2.95
CA GLY A 43 -2.14 -1.53 -3.99
C GLY A 43 -1.12 -2.52 -4.56
N TRP A 44 -1.04 -2.59 -5.87
CA TRP A 44 -0.05 -3.41 -6.57
C TRP A 44 1.18 -2.58 -6.90
N TYR A 45 2.36 -3.15 -6.69
CA TYR A 45 3.65 -2.50 -6.89
C TYR A 45 4.60 -3.41 -7.66
N GLU A 46 5.45 -2.80 -8.47
CA GLU A 46 6.57 -3.46 -9.14
C GLU A 46 7.88 -2.79 -8.78
N ASN A 47 8.96 -3.57 -8.74
CA ASN A 47 10.29 -3.03 -8.54
C ASN A 47 10.86 -2.57 -9.87
N LYS A 48 10.98 -1.26 -10.05
CA LYS A 48 11.59 -0.62 -11.21
C LYS A 48 12.82 0.14 -10.75
N GLU A 49 13.97 -0.17 -11.35
CA GLU A 49 15.23 0.55 -11.11
C GLU A 49 15.59 0.70 -9.62
N GLY A 50 15.26 -0.31 -8.79
CA GLY A 50 15.57 -0.30 -7.36
C GLY A 50 14.60 0.51 -6.50
N ARG A 51 13.38 0.79 -6.99
CA ARG A 51 12.29 1.38 -6.22
C ARG A 51 10.98 0.66 -6.48
N TRP A 52 10.13 0.61 -5.45
CA TRP A 52 8.75 0.19 -5.62
C TRP A 52 7.95 1.30 -6.30
N GLU A 53 7.31 0.98 -7.42
CA GLU A 53 6.39 1.87 -8.14
C GLU A 53 4.99 1.27 -8.13
N SER A 54 3.98 2.10 -7.87
CA SER A 54 2.58 1.67 -7.95
C SER A 54 2.20 1.33 -9.39
N MET A 55 1.51 0.21 -9.56
CA MET A 55 0.99 -0.29 -10.84
C MET A 55 -0.42 0.23 -11.15
N GLY A 56 -0.98 1.12 -10.33
CA GLY A 56 -2.28 1.73 -10.59
C GLY A 56 -3.02 2.18 -9.33
N ALA A 57 -4.33 2.36 -9.46
CA ALA A 57 -5.19 2.68 -8.32
C ALA A 57 -5.36 1.46 -7.41
N ALA A 58 -5.41 1.71 -6.10
CA ALA A 58 -5.71 0.66 -5.14
C ALA A 58 -7.17 0.19 -5.30
N THR A 59 -7.40 -1.08 -4.96
CA THR A 59 -8.71 -1.73 -5.08
C THR A 59 -9.16 -2.27 -3.73
N ILE A 60 -10.46 -2.52 -3.58
CA ILE A 60 -11.03 -3.15 -2.37
C ILE A 60 -11.42 -4.58 -2.72
N VAL A 61 -10.84 -5.55 -2.01
CA VAL A 61 -11.04 -6.98 -2.24
C VAL A 61 -11.10 -7.74 -0.91
N THR A 62 -11.53 -8.99 -0.91
CA THR A 62 -11.36 -9.90 0.24
C THR A 62 -9.98 -10.56 0.22
N ALA A 63 -9.57 -11.22 1.32
CA ALA A 63 -8.35 -12.02 1.33
C ALA A 63 -8.43 -13.20 0.35
N GLU A 64 -9.61 -13.78 0.18
CA GLU A 64 -9.90 -14.85 -0.77
C GLU A 64 -9.72 -14.37 -2.21
N ASP A 65 -10.30 -13.22 -2.56
CA ASP A 65 -10.19 -12.63 -3.89
C ASP A 65 -8.75 -12.24 -4.21
N LEU A 66 -8.02 -11.65 -3.25
CA LEU A 66 -6.60 -11.34 -3.40
C LEU A 66 -5.79 -12.63 -3.62
N SER A 67 -6.03 -13.67 -2.81
CA SER A 67 -5.38 -14.97 -2.97
C SER A 67 -5.67 -15.59 -4.34
N ALA A 68 -6.89 -15.43 -4.87
CA ALA A 68 -7.27 -15.89 -6.20
C ALA A 68 -6.52 -15.16 -7.33
N GLN A 69 -6.27 -13.86 -7.19
CA GLN A 69 -5.51 -13.06 -8.16
C GLN A 69 -4.03 -13.43 -8.24
N ILE A 70 -3.46 -14.04 -7.20
CA ILE A 70 -2.05 -14.43 -7.15
C ILE A 70 -1.81 -15.69 -8.00
N ASN A 71 -1.23 -15.48 -9.18
CA ASN A 71 -0.92 -16.52 -10.18
C ASN A 71 0.58 -16.72 -10.42
N GLN A 72 1.43 -15.88 -9.83
CA GLN A 72 2.89 -15.94 -9.91
C GLN A 72 3.50 -15.62 -8.54
N PRO A 73 4.80 -15.91 -8.29
CA PRO A 73 5.48 -15.46 -7.09
C PRO A 73 5.23 -13.98 -6.82
N THR A 74 4.64 -13.69 -5.66
CA THR A 74 4.15 -12.37 -5.27
C THR A 74 4.47 -12.15 -3.80
N TYR A 75 5.05 -11.00 -3.49
CA TYR A 75 5.28 -10.55 -2.12
C TYR A 75 4.03 -9.86 -1.59
N ILE A 76 3.62 -10.14 -0.36
CA ILE A 76 2.44 -9.51 0.23
C ILE A 76 2.84 -8.87 1.55
N CYS A 77 2.65 -7.56 1.68
CA CYS A 77 2.97 -6.80 2.89
C CYS A 77 1.75 -6.01 3.37
N GLY A 78 1.74 -5.63 4.64
CA GLY A 78 0.64 -4.88 5.23
C GLY A 78 0.10 -5.46 6.52
N GLU A 79 -1.06 -4.96 6.90
CA GLU A 79 -1.76 -5.34 8.13
C GLU A 79 -2.86 -6.35 7.79
N PHE A 80 -2.86 -7.49 8.51
CA PHE A 80 -3.81 -8.59 8.36
C PHE A 80 -4.20 -9.11 9.73
N ASP A 81 -5.40 -9.62 9.88
CA ASP A 81 -5.73 -10.49 11.00
C ASP A 81 -5.20 -11.93 10.79
N ALA A 82 -5.47 -12.81 11.75
CA ALA A 82 -4.97 -14.19 11.72
C ALA A 82 -5.60 -15.02 10.58
N GLU A 83 -6.88 -14.78 10.27
CA GLU A 83 -7.62 -15.52 9.24
C GLU A 83 -7.18 -15.08 7.85
N GLU A 84 -7.12 -13.77 7.61
CA GLU A 84 -6.61 -13.16 6.37
C GLU A 84 -5.19 -13.64 6.09
N ARG A 85 -4.32 -13.63 7.10
CA ARG A 85 -2.94 -14.12 6.98
C ARG A 85 -2.89 -15.59 6.63
N GLN A 86 -3.74 -16.42 7.24
CA GLN A 86 -3.85 -17.83 6.91
C GLN A 86 -4.29 -18.00 5.45
N THR A 87 -5.35 -17.31 5.02
CA THR A 87 -5.88 -17.36 3.64
C THR A 87 -4.82 -16.98 2.61
N LEU A 88 -4.09 -15.88 2.83
CA LEU A 88 -3.05 -15.41 1.93
C LEU A 88 -1.82 -16.33 1.90
N SER A 89 -1.53 -17.03 3.00
CA SER A 89 -0.39 -17.96 3.08
C SER A 89 -0.66 -19.34 2.48
N ARG A 90 -1.91 -19.66 2.08
CA ARG A 90 -2.27 -21.00 1.54
C ARG A 90 -1.49 -21.36 0.28
N LYS A 91 -1.22 -20.39 -0.60
CA LYS A 91 -0.46 -20.56 -1.84
C LYS A 91 1.05 -20.38 -1.61
N TRP A 92 1.64 -21.10 -0.65
CA TRP A 92 3.03 -20.91 -0.19
C TRP A 92 4.12 -20.86 -1.28
N LYS A 93 3.89 -21.45 -2.47
CA LYS A 93 4.81 -21.34 -3.62
C LYS A 93 4.76 -19.98 -4.33
N ASN A 94 3.59 -19.32 -4.33
CA ASN A 94 3.33 -18.10 -5.08
C ASN A 94 3.06 -16.88 -4.18
N ALA A 95 2.77 -17.09 -2.90
CA ALA A 95 2.50 -16.02 -1.94
C ALA A 95 3.56 -16.01 -0.84
N VAL A 96 4.38 -14.96 -0.83
CA VAL A 96 5.36 -14.70 0.22
C VAL A 96 4.82 -13.60 1.11
N VAL A 97 4.21 -13.97 2.23
CA VAL A 97 3.64 -13.01 3.19
C VAL A 97 4.74 -12.47 4.09
N ALA A 98 4.91 -11.13 4.09
CA ALA A 98 5.86 -10.41 4.91
C ALA A 98 5.69 -10.73 6.40
N SER A 99 6.81 -10.71 7.14
CA SER A 99 6.75 -10.83 8.60
C SER A 99 6.02 -9.60 9.18
N PRO A 100 5.29 -9.73 10.31
CA PRO A 100 4.64 -8.58 10.93
C PRO A 100 5.61 -7.44 11.25
N ALA A 101 6.88 -7.76 11.55
CA ALA A 101 7.93 -6.78 11.81
C ALA A 101 8.25 -5.89 10.59
N HIS A 102 8.17 -6.44 9.37
CA HIS A 102 8.36 -5.65 8.14
C HIS A 102 7.13 -4.82 7.75
N CYS A 103 5.97 -5.09 8.36
CA CYS A 103 4.74 -4.36 8.09
C CYS A 103 4.53 -3.16 9.03
N LEU A 104 5.44 -2.93 9.98
CA LEU A 104 5.37 -1.77 10.86
C LEU A 104 5.55 -0.48 10.06
N ARG A 105 4.87 0.57 10.52
CA ARG A 105 4.93 1.90 9.95
C ARG A 105 5.97 2.73 10.72
N HIS A 106 7.21 2.77 10.21
CA HIS A 106 8.29 3.56 10.79
C HIS A 106 8.25 5.05 10.37
N PRO A 107 8.06 6.00 11.30
CA PRO A 107 7.98 7.43 10.98
C PRO A 107 9.19 7.99 10.22
N ALA A 108 10.36 7.38 10.41
CA ALA A 108 11.57 7.72 9.66
C ALA A 108 11.39 7.53 8.15
N MET A 109 10.70 6.46 7.72
CA MET A 109 10.42 6.24 6.30
C MET A 109 9.40 7.26 5.77
N LEU A 110 8.38 7.62 6.55
CA LEU A 110 7.47 8.70 6.16
C LEU A 110 8.23 10.01 5.94
N ALA A 111 9.16 10.34 6.83
CA ALA A 111 10.02 11.51 6.70
C ALA A 111 10.94 11.41 5.48
N GLU A 112 11.52 10.24 5.19
CA GLU A 112 12.37 10.03 4.01
C GLU A 112 11.60 10.22 2.70
N LEU A 113 10.39 9.67 2.59
CA LEU A 113 9.52 9.84 1.42
C LEU A 113 9.14 11.31 1.23
N ALA A 114 8.73 11.99 2.29
CA ALA A 114 8.42 13.41 2.25
C ALA A 114 9.66 14.24 1.89
N TRP A 115 10.83 13.90 2.42
CA TRP A 115 12.08 14.60 2.12
C TRP A 115 12.47 14.48 0.65
N LYS A 116 12.33 13.29 0.04
CA LYS A 116 12.56 13.08 -1.39
C LYS A 116 11.66 13.99 -2.25
N ARG A 117 10.35 14.03 -1.96
CA ARG A 117 9.40 14.94 -2.64
C ARG A 117 9.76 16.41 -2.44
N PHE A 118 10.11 16.79 -1.21
CA PHE A 118 10.51 18.16 -0.88
C PHE A 118 11.78 18.59 -1.63
N GLN A 119 12.80 17.74 -1.71
CA GLN A 119 14.03 18.01 -2.47
C GLN A 119 13.79 18.11 -3.98
N ALA A 120 12.78 17.42 -4.50
CA ALA A 120 12.32 17.55 -5.88
C ALA A 120 11.51 18.85 -6.14
N GLY A 121 11.28 19.68 -5.11
CA GLY A 121 10.50 20.91 -5.21
C GLY A 121 9.00 20.69 -5.20
N GLU A 122 8.53 19.47 -4.91
CA GLU A 122 7.11 19.16 -4.81
C GLU A 122 6.51 19.73 -3.53
N GLN A 123 5.26 20.18 -3.63
CA GLN A 123 4.45 20.65 -2.50
C GLN A 123 2.98 20.36 -2.81
N ASP A 124 2.23 19.89 -1.81
CA ASP A 124 0.80 19.70 -1.93
C ASP A 124 0.05 20.93 -1.39
N GLU A 125 -1.02 21.33 -2.05
CA GLU A 125 -1.86 22.43 -1.58
C GLU A 125 -2.74 21.94 -0.41
N PRO A 126 -2.69 22.58 0.78
CA PRO A 126 -3.41 22.09 1.96
C PRO A 126 -4.92 21.93 1.80
N ILE A 127 -5.54 22.69 0.89
CA ILE A 127 -6.99 22.68 0.69
C ILE A 127 -7.43 21.48 -0.16
N SER A 128 -6.67 21.12 -1.19
CA SER A 128 -6.94 19.94 -2.02
C SER A 128 -6.46 18.63 -1.42
N LEU A 129 -5.63 18.66 -0.36
CA LEU A 129 -5.17 17.46 0.30
C LEU A 129 -6.31 16.77 1.06
N ALA A 130 -6.78 15.65 0.50
CA ALA A 130 -7.87 14.87 1.05
C ALA A 130 -7.45 13.40 1.26
N PRO A 131 -8.12 12.67 2.18
CA PRO A 131 -7.97 11.22 2.27
C PRO A 131 -8.37 10.54 0.96
N ILE A 132 -7.64 9.49 0.58
CA ILE A 132 -8.00 8.64 -0.56
C ILE A 132 -9.13 7.71 -0.12
N TYR A 133 -10.35 7.96 -0.61
CA TYR A 133 -11.50 7.10 -0.38
C TYR A 133 -11.60 6.06 -1.49
N LEU A 134 -11.40 4.80 -1.13
CA LEU A 134 -11.56 3.68 -2.05
C LEU A 134 -13.04 3.25 -2.06
N HIS A 135 -13.63 3.26 -3.25
CA HIS A 135 -14.99 2.78 -3.46
C HIS A 135 -14.98 1.31 -3.83
N VAL A 136 -15.97 0.59 -3.32
CA VAL A 136 -16.27 -0.76 -3.78
C VAL A 136 -16.95 -0.60 -5.12
N ALA A 137 -16.39 -1.18 -6.17
CA ALA A 137 -17.12 -1.30 -7.42
C ALA A 137 -18.28 -2.28 -7.17
N GLU A 138 -19.44 -1.77 -6.77
CA GLU A 138 -20.67 -2.56 -6.86
C GLU A 138 -20.96 -2.74 -8.35
N ALA A 139 -21.02 -4.00 -8.78
CA ALA A 139 -21.58 -4.31 -10.09
C ALA A 139 -23.02 -3.78 -10.08
N ILE A 140 -23.32 -2.82 -10.97
CA ILE A 140 -24.69 -2.40 -11.22
C ILE A 140 -25.40 -3.65 -11.76
N PRO A 141 -26.42 -4.19 -11.06
CA PRO A 141 -27.20 -5.29 -11.60
C PRO A 141 -27.95 -4.80 -12.85
N ASP A 142 -27.91 -5.59 -13.92
CA ASP A 142 -28.73 -5.37 -15.13
C ASP A 142 -30.25 -5.38 -14.80
#